data_AF-A0A5N5GHA3-F1
#
_entry.id   AF-A0A5N5GHA3-F1
#
_cell.length_a   1.000
_cell.length_b   1.000
_cell.length_c   1.000
_cell.angle_alpha   90.00
_cell.angle_beta   90.00
_cell.angle_gamma   90.00
#
_symmetry.space_group_name_H-M   'P 1'
#
loop_
_entity.id
_entity.type
_entity.pdbx_description
1 polymer ?
#
loop_
_entity_poly.entity_id
_entity_poly.type
_entity_poly.pdbx_seq_one_letter_code
_entity_poly.pdbx_strand_id
1 'polypeptide(L)' 'MSHMGSIIEDVKHLLSTVSEACVAHIRRQANSVAHRLARFALHCGNDCTWLDAPPSIICDLLEEDVHVPCTN' A
#
# COMPACT_ATOMS: atom_id res chain seq x y z
N MET A 1 9.12 -2.95 -26.49
CA MET A 1 8.56 -3.48 -25.23
C MET A 1 8.60 -2.38 -24.19
N SER A 2 7.50 -2.12 -23.49
CA SER A 2 7.45 -1.07 -22.46
C SER A 2 7.96 -1.60 -21.12
N HIS A 3 8.79 -0.83 -20.42
CA HIS A 3 9.37 -1.18 -19.12
C HIS A 3 8.32 -1.50 -18.03
N MET A 4 7.10 -0.98 -18.18
CA MET A 4 5.99 -1.20 -17.24
C MET A 4 5.00 -2.28 -17.69
N GLY A 5 5.17 -2.83 -18.91
CA GLY A 5 4.22 -3.78 -19.48
C GLY A 5 4.08 -5.04 -18.65
N SER A 6 5.20 -5.62 -18.19
CA SER A 6 5.20 -6.81 -17.33
C SER A 6 4.49 -6.56 -16.00
N ILE A 7 4.82 -5.45 -15.33
CA ILE A 7 4.22 -5.08 -14.02
C ILE A 7 2.70 -4.94 -14.14
N ILE A 8 2.20 -4.35 -15.22
CA ILE A 8 0.76 -4.19 -15.44
C ILE A 8 0.07 -5.54 -15.65
N GLU A 9 0.68 -6.45 -16.42
CA GLU A 9 0.12 -7.79 -16.63
C GLU A 9 0.12 -8.62 -15.34
N ASP A 10 1.18 -8.53 -14.53
CA ASP A 10 1.24 -9.19 -13.22
C ASP A 10 0.14 -8.67 -12.29
N VAL A 11 -0.08 -7.35 -12.24
CA VAL A 11 -1.16 -6.75 -11.44
C VAL A 11 -2.53 -7.20 -11.91
N LYS A 12 -2.79 -7.27 -13.24
CA LYS A 12 -4.05 -7.80 -13.77
C LYS A 12 -4.28 -9.26 -13.40
N HIS A 13 -3.23 -10.08 -13.46
CA HIS A 13 -3.30 -11.48 -13.08
C HIS A 13 -3.62 -11.64 -11.59
N LEU A 14 -3.00 -10.84 -10.72
CA LEU A 14 -3.31 -10.86 -9.28
C LEU A 14 -4.73 -10.35 -9.01
N LEU A 15 -5.16 -9.28 -9.66
CA LEU A 15 -6.51 -8.74 -9.51
C LEU A 15 -7.60 -9.74 -9.91
N SER A 16 -7.37 -10.58 -10.91
CA SER A 16 -8.35 -11.60 -11.32
C SER A 16 -8.54 -12.72 -10.29
N THR A 17 -7.61 -12.87 -9.33
CA THR A 17 -7.74 -13.84 -8.23
C THR A 17 -8.61 -13.35 -7.09
N VAL A 18 -8.90 -12.04 -7.03
CA VAL A 18 -9.69 -11.41 -5.97
C VAL A 18 -11.09 -11.11 -6.50
N SER A 19 -12.11 -11.74 -5.90
CA SER A 19 -13.51 -11.44 -6.24
C SER A 19 -13.83 -9.98 -5.92
N GLU A 20 -14.52 -9.30 -6.83
CA GLU A 20 -15.03 -7.92 -6.65
C GLU A 20 -13.93 -6.86 -6.40
N ALA A 21 -12.70 -7.09 -6.87
CA ALA A 21 -11.64 -6.08 -6.78
C ALA A 21 -11.94 -4.85 -7.65
N CYS A 22 -11.73 -3.65 -7.09
CA CYS A 22 -11.78 -2.39 -7.82
C CYS A 22 -10.45 -1.62 -7.70
N VAL A 23 -10.10 -0.87 -8.74
CA VAL A 23 -8.90 -0.02 -8.76
C VAL A 23 -9.35 1.41 -8.88
N ALA A 24 -8.97 2.24 -7.91
CA ALA A 24 -9.28 3.66 -7.88
C ALA A 24 -8.02 4.48 -7.59
N HIS A 25 -7.92 5.64 -8.22
CA HIS A 25 -6.91 6.63 -7.86
C HIS A 25 -7.45 7.51 -6.73
N ILE A 26 -6.73 7.53 -5.61
CA ILE A 26 -7.13 8.28 -4.41
C ILE A 26 -6.14 9.40 -4.08
N ARG A 27 -6.57 10.34 -3.23
CA ARG A 27 -5.69 11.41 -2.74
C ARG A 27 -4.57 10.80 -1.89
N ARG A 28 -3.35 11.36 -1.99
CA ARG A 28 -2.18 10.92 -1.21
C ARG A 28 -2.44 10.84 0.29
N GLN A 29 -3.20 11.77 0.84
CA GLN A 29 -3.56 11.80 2.26
C GLN A 29 -4.37 10.57 2.70
N ALA A 30 -5.18 10.00 1.80
CA ALA A 30 -5.96 8.78 2.05
C ALA A 30 -5.14 7.50 1.81
N ASN A 31 -3.85 7.62 1.46
CA ASN A 31 -2.91 6.50 1.30
C ASN A 31 -1.59 6.80 2.03
N SER A 32 -1.70 7.48 3.18
CA SER A 32 -0.57 7.99 3.97
C SER A 32 0.37 6.87 4.43
N VAL A 33 -0.19 5.73 4.85
CA VAL A 33 0.55 4.53 5.28
C VAL A 33 1.43 4.00 4.15
N ALA A 34 0.85 3.68 2.99
CA ALA A 34 1.61 3.16 1.85
C ALA A 34 2.65 4.18 1.35
N HIS A 35 2.29 5.46 1.34
CA HIS A 35 3.21 6.53 1.00
C HIS A 35 4.43 6.56 1.94
N ARG A 36 4.21 6.43 3.25
CA ARG A 36 5.28 6.44 4.25
C ARG A 36 6.16 5.20 4.14
N LEU A 37 5.59 4.02 3.89
CA LEU A 37 6.34 2.78 3.64
C LEU A 37 7.22 2.91 2.39
N ALA A 38 6.69 3.41 1.28
CA ALA A 38 7.46 3.61 0.06
C ALA A 38 8.64 4.57 0.29
N ARG A 39 8.40 5.66 1.02
CA ARG A 39 9.45 6.63 1.37
C ARG A 39 10.50 6.02 2.29
N PHE A 40 10.10 5.19 3.25
CA PHE A 40 11.05 4.48 4.11
C PHE A 40 11.93 3.50 3.30
N ALA A 41 11.32 2.70 2.42
CA ALA A 41 12.04 1.72 1.60
C ALA A 41 13.15 2.38 0.74
N LEU A 42 12.92 3.59 0.23
CA LEU A 42 13.94 4.35 -0.52
C LEU A 42 15.19 4.68 0.30
N HIS A 43 15.10 4.76 1.63
CA HIS A 43 16.20 5.16 2.52
C HIS A 43 16.72 4.01 3.39
N CYS A 44 15.96 2.92 3.53
CA CYS A 44 16.30 1.82 4.44
C CYS A 44 17.56 1.08 4.00
N GLY A 45 17.82 0.98 2.69
CA GLY A 45 19.01 0.31 2.13
C GLY A 45 19.03 -1.21 2.30
N ASN A 46 18.07 -1.76 3.07
CA ASN A 46 17.93 -3.17 3.38
C ASN A 46 16.51 -3.64 3.04
N ASP A 47 16.39 -4.91 2.68
CA ASP A 47 15.10 -5.57 2.55
C ASP A 47 14.51 -5.83 3.95
N CYS A 48 13.30 -5.33 4.17
CA CYS A 48 12.59 -5.46 5.44
C CYS A 48 11.25 -6.15 5.21
N THR A 49 10.93 -7.13 6.05
CA THR A 49 9.65 -7.84 6.03
C THR A 49 8.95 -7.65 7.36
N TRP A 50 7.69 -7.23 7.30
CA TRP A 50 6.81 -7.19 8.45
C TRP A 50 6.14 -8.57 8.61
N LEU A 51 6.36 -9.24 9.74
CA LEU A 51 5.74 -10.54 10.09
C LEU A 51 4.62 -10.37 11.13
N ASP A 52 4.97 -9.98 12.36
CA ASP A 52 4.01 -9.96 13.48
C ASP A 52 3.46 -8.55 13.78
N ALA A 53 4.34 -7.57 14.01
CA ALA A 53 3.97 -6.22 14.43
C ALA A 53 4.34 -5.17 13.38
N PRO A 54 3.47 -4.16 13.14
CA PRO A 54 3.76 -3.10 12.19
C PRO A 54 5.05 -2.38 12.58
N PRO A 55 5.85 -1.95 11.59
CA PRO A 55 7.04 -1.17 11.90
C PRO A 55 6.62 0.17 12.50
N SER A 56 7.34 0.61 13.52
CA SER A 56 7.01 1.80 14.33
C SER A 56 6.80 3.07 13.50
N ILE A 57 7.38 3.12 12.30
CA ILE A 57 7.22 4.21 11.34
C ILE A 57 5.77 4.43 10.87
N ILE A 58 4.87 3.45 10.98
CA ILE A 58 3.46 3.60 10.53
C ILE A 58 2.44 3.53 11.67
N CYS A 59 2.84 3.26 12.91
CA CYS A 59 1.89 3.00 14.00
C CYS A 59 0.95 4.18 14.27
N ASP A 60 1.45 5.42 14.24
CA ASP A 60 0.65 6.64 14.36
C ASP A 60 -0.42 6.76 13.28
N LEU A 61 -0.06 6.43 12.03
CA LEU A 61 -1.00 6.46 10.91
C LEU A 61 -2.06 5.36 11.01
N LEU A 62 -1.68 4.18 11.52
CA LEU A 62 -2.62 3.09 11.73
C LEU A 62 -3.64 3.43 12.83
N GLU A 63 -3.22 4.12 13.89
CA GLU A 63 -4.14 4.60 14.91
C GLU A 63 -5.16 5.60 14.33
N GLU A 64 -4.71 6.52 13.47
CA GLU A 64 -5.60 7.45 12.76
C GLU A 64 -6.61 6.72 11.85
N ASP A 65 -6.17 5.71 11.09
CA ASP A 65 -7.03 4.93 10.17
C ASP A 65 -8.12 4.14 10.91
N VAL A 66 -7.82 3.59 12.09
CA VAL A 66 -8.80 2.85 12.92
C VAL A 66 -9.90 3.77 13.43
N HIS A 67 -9.62 5.06 13.60
CA HIS A 67 -10.57 6.03 14.15
C HIS A 67 -11.51 6.65 13.11
N VAL A 68 -11.40 6.36 11.82
CA VAL A 68 -12.33 6.87 10.80
C VAL A 68 -13.57 5.97 10.78
N PRO A 69 -14.73 6.39 11.33
CA PRO A 69 -15.96 5.65 11.09
C PRO A 69 -16.30 5.82 9.61
N CYS A 70 -16.76 4.75 8.96
CA CYS A 70 -17.40 4.86 7.65
C CYS A 70 -18.62 5.79 7.79
N THR A 71 -18.46 7.09 7.55
CA THR A 71 -19.61 7.99 7.40
C THR A 71 -20.18 7.73 6.01
N ASN A 72 -21.28 6.97 5.99
CA ASN A 72 -22.18 6.78 4.84
C ASN A 72 -22.66 8.12 4.28
#